data_AF-A0A0D2FGU0-F1
#
_entry.id   AF-A0A0D2FGU0-F1
#
_cell.length_a   1.000
_cell.length_b   1.000
_cell.length_c   1.000
_cell.angle_alpha   90.00
_cell.angle_beta   90.00
_cell.angle_gamma   90.00
#
_symmetry.space_group_name_H-M   'P 1'
#
loop_
_entity.id
_entity.type
_entity.pdbx_description
1 polymer ?
#
loop_
_entity_poly.entity_id
_entity_poly.type
_entity_poly.pdbx_seq_one_letter_code
_entity_poly.pdbx_strand_id
1 'polypeptide(L)'
;MPQLETMEIWNGRKGLAALFKYQVFRDTQEATITWRGTWRFTMEPSIMQAWEAVISQCDGYRLNLVQERLDEAAIKSHGDAIHYLMLSSQVIRPISLQQIQMEQKFPEGVPTLPSSEVLLEVEISWISSWSNRAEQHFQSTECSRWATEV
;
A
#
# COMPACT_ATOMS: atom_id res chain seq x y z
N MET A 1 -14.66 -22.67 -0.37
CA MET A 1 -14.17 -21.82 -1.49
C MET A 1 -12.86 -22.42 -1.98
N PRO A 2 -12.89 -23.55 -2.68
CA PRO A 2 -11.69 -24.38 -2.90
C PRO A 2 -10.65 -23.74 -3.84
N GLN A 3 -11.03 -22.69 -4.57
CA GLN A 3 -10.18 -21.99 -5.54
C GLN A 3 -9.64 -20.65 -5.02
N LEU A 4 -9.98 -20.23 -3.80
CA LEU A 4 -9.48 -18.97 -3.27
C LEU A 4 -8.00 -19.10 -2.91
N GLU A 5 -7.12 -18.52 -3.72
CA GLU A 5 -5.67 -18.56 -3.49
C GLU A 5 -5.15 -17.33 -2.75
N THR A 6 -5.74 -16.16 -2.99
CA THR A 6 -5.36 -14.91 -2.33
C THR A 6 -6.58 -14.02 -2.13
N MET A 7 -6.68 -13.42 -0.96
CA MET A 7 -7.69 -12.43 -0.63
C MET A 7 -7.05 -11.31 0.18
N GLU A 8 -7.20 -10.07 -0.29
CA GLU A 8 -6.74 -8.87 0.41
C GLU A 8 -7.92 -7.94 0.67
N ILE A 9 -8.14 -7.59 1.94
CA ILE A 9 -9.05 -6.52 2.35
C ILE A 9 -8.22 -5.50 3.10
N TRP A 10 -8.33 -4.24 2.71
CA TRP A 10 -7.58 -3.17 3.34
C TRP A 10 -8.44 -1.94 3.59
N ASN A 11 -8.04 -1.16 4.58
CA ASN A 11 -8.54 0.18 4.83
C ASN A 11 -7.39 1.10 5.27
N GLY A 12 -7.56 2.40 5.04
CA GLY A 12 -6.52 3.38 5.35
C GLY A 12 -7.11 4.77 5.51
N ARG A 13 -6.67 5.48 6.54
CA ARG A 13 -6.85 6.92 6.78
C ARG A 13 -5.77 7.38 7.77
N LYS A 14 -5.68 8.69 8.04
CA LYS A 14 -4.73 9.22 9.03
C LYS A 14 -4.82 8.46 10.37
N GLY A 15 -3.68 7.97 10.85
CA GLY A 15 -3.49 7.18 12.08
C GLY A 15 -3.99 5.72 12.02
N LEU A 16 -4.74 5.35 10.98
CA LEU A 16 -5.47 4.08 10.94
C LEU A 16 -5.30 3.41 9.60
N ALA A 17 -4.55 2.32 9.58
CA ALA A 17 -4.41 1.46 8.41
C ALA A 17 -4.41 0.01 8.83
N ALA A 18 -5.08 -0.84 8.06
CA ALA A 18 -4.96 -2.28 8.19
C ALA A 18 -5.12 -3.01 6.86
N LEU A 19 -4.45 -4.15 6.79
CA LEU A 19 -4.54 -5.16 5.75
C LEU A 19 -4.84 -6.49 6.44
N PHE A 20 -5.94 -7.10 6.02
CA PHE A 20 -6.17 -8.53 6.16
C PHE A 20 -5.78 -9.20 4.85
N LYS A 21 -4.84 -10.13 4.89
CA LYS A 21 -4.41 -10.90 3.73
C LYS A 21 -4.51 -12.39 4.03
N TYR A 22 -5.29 -13.12 3.27
CA TYR A 22 -5.27 -14.58 3.23
C TYR A 22 -4.52 -15.01 1.97
N GLN A 23 -3.59 -15.95 2.11
CA GLN A 23 -2.82 -16.49 0.98
C GLN A 23 -2.56 -17.98 1.16
N VAL A 24 -2.73 -18.75 0.08
CA VAL A 24 -2.47 -20.18 0.01
C VAL A 24 -1.12 -20.44 -0.67
N PHE A 25 -0.33 -21.32 -0.08
CA PHE A 25 0.96 -21.80 -0.57
C PHE A 25 0.85 -23.30 -0.84
N ARG A 26 0.62 -23.65 -2.12
CA ARG A 26 0.38 -25.04 -2.52
C ARG A 26 1.60 -25.94 -2.34
N ASP A 27 2.79 -25.40 -2.59
CA ASP A 27 4.06 -26.14 -2.50
C ASP A 27 4.37 -26.60 -1.07
N THR A 28 3.97 -25.83 -0.07
CA THR A 28 4.16 -26.15 1.36
C THR A 28 2.91 -26.71 2.03
N GLN A 29 1.77 -26.74 1.31
CA GLN A 29 0.46 -27.09 1.87
C GLN A 29 0.12 -26.22 3.09
N GLU A 30 0.27 -24.91 2.95
CA GLU A 30 -0.01 -23.95 4.01
C GLU A 30 -0.91 -22.84 3.52
N ALA A 31 -1.70 -22.28 4.43
CA ALA A 31 -2.41 -21.04 4.24
C ALA A 31 -2.02 -20.08 5.35
N THR A 32 -1.83 -18.81 5.02
CA THR A 32 -1.45 -17.77 5.97
C THR A 32 -2.46 -16.65 5.95
N ILE A 33 -2.99 -16.32 7.12
CA ILE A 33 -3.67 -15.07 7.39
C ILE A 33 -2.64 -14.10 7.96
N THR A 34 -2.43 -12.99 7.27
CA THR A 34 -1.60 -11.88 7.74
C THR A 34 -2.51 -10.74 8.14
N TRP A 35 -2.35 -10.27 9.36
CA TRP A 35 -2.88 -9.00 9.82
C TRP A 35 -1.75 -7.99 9.93
N ARG A 36 -1.75 -6.97 9.08
CA ARG A 36 -0.77 -5.88 9.13
C ARG A 36 -1.51 -4.57 9.38
N GLY A 37 -1.30 -3.91 10.51
CA GLY A 37 -2.06 -2.70 10.82
C GLY A 37 -1.60 -1.91 12.04
N THR A 38 -2.19 -0.73 12.24
CA THR A 38 -1.85 0.18 13.34
C THR A 38 -2.45 -0.24 14.69
N TRP A 39 -3.39 -1.18 14.69
CA TRP A 39 -3.93 -1.81 15.89
C TRP A 39 -3.74 -3.32 15.89
N ARG A 40 -3.74 -3.90 17.10
CA ARG A 40 -3.71 -5.35 17.27
C ARG A 40 -5.07 -5.91 16.90
N PHE A 41 -5.10 -6.89 16.01
CA PHE A 41 -6.31 -7.64 15.72
C PHE A 41 -6.43 -8.81 16.67
N THR A 42 -7.55 -8.89 17.38
CA THR A 42 -7.87 -10.09 18.16
C THR A 42 -8.78 -10.94 17.28
N MET A 43 -8.22 -11.99 16.67
CA MET A 43 -9.02 -12.94 15.90
C MET A 43 -9.82 -13.80 16.88
N GLU A 44 -11.14 -13.68 16.83
CA GLU A 44 -12.02 -14.52 17.64
C GLU A 44 -11.86 -16.00 17.23
N PRO A 45 -11.90 -16.96 18.18
CA PRO A 45 -11.84 -18.37 17.85
C PRO A 45 -12.85 -18.82 16.78
N SER A 46 -14.06 -18.25 16.77
CA SER A 46 -15.09 -18.56 15.77
C SER A 46 -14.67 -18.14 14.35
N ILE A 47 -13.99 -17.00 14.22
CA ILE A 47 -13.44 -16.53 12.94
C ILE A 47 -12.30 -17.44 12.50
N MET A 48 -11.42 -17.86 13.41
CA MET A 48 -10.34 -18.81 13.10
C MET A 48 -10.92 -20.13 12.59
N GLN A 49 -11.90 -20.69 13.28
CA GLN A 49 -12.58 -21.93 12.88
C GLN A 49 -13.25 -21.81 11.52
N ALA A 50 -13.84 -20.64 11.20
CA ALA A 50 -14.41 -20.41 9.88
C ALA A 50 -13.35 -20.46 8.77
N TRP A 51 -12.16 -19.93 9.00
CA TRP A 51 -11.04 -20.03 8.06
C TRP A 51 -10.44 -21.43 7.99
N GLU A 52 -10.34 -22.14 9.12
CA GLU A 52 -9.95 -23.56 9.15
C GLU A 52 -10.92 -24.41 8.32
N ALA A 53 -12.22 -24.13 8.38
CA ALA A 53 -13.22 -24.81 7.56
C ALA A 53 -13.13 -24.47 6.05
N VAL A 54 -12.55 -23.32 5.69
CA VAL A 54 -12.24 -22.98 4.30
C VAL A 54 -11.10 -23.84 3.78
N ILE A 55 -10.06 -24.06 4.60
CA ILE A 55 -8.88 -24.84 4.20
C ILE A 55 -9.05 -26.34 4.41
N SER A 56 -9.99 -26.81 5.25
CA SER A 56 -10.24 -28.24 5.43
C SER A 56 -10.77 -28.93 4.17
N GLN A 57 -11.23 -28.16 3.18
CA GLN A 57 -11.56 -28.63 1.84
C GLN A 57 -10.31 -28.93 1.00
N CYS A 58 -9.13 -28.51 1.45
CA CYS A 58 -7.82 -28.74 0.86
C CYS A 58 -7.04 -29.65 1.82
N ASP A 59 -7.05 -30.96 1.57
CA ASP A 59 -6.47 -31.97 2.47
C ASP A 59 -5.05 -31.61 2.93
N GLY A 60 -4.84 -31.62 4.26
CA GLY A 60 -3.52 -31.48 4.88
C GLY A 60 -3.00 -30.05 5.09
N TYR A 61 -3.76 -29.02 4.70
CA TYR A 61 -3.29 -27.65 4.81
C TYR A 61 -3.25 -27.16 6.26
N ARG A 62 -2.18 -26.45 6.63
CA ARG A 62 -2.06 -25.76 7.93
C ARG A 62 -2.43 -24.29 7.80
N LEU A 63 -3.18 -23.75 8.77
CA LEU A 63 -3.48 -22.32 8.84
C LEU A 63 -2.52 -21.61 9.81
N ASN A 64 -1.82 -20.60 9.32
CA ASN A 64 -0.94 -19.75 10.10
C ASN A 64 -1.55 -18.36 10.27
N LEU A 65 -1.33 -17.73 11.43
CA LEU A 65 -1.69 -16.33 11.70
C LEU A 65 -0.42 -15.52 11.96
N VAL A 66 -0.18 -14.52 11.12
CA VAL A 66 0.92 -13.57 11.25
C VAL A 66 0.35 -12.20 11.61
N GLN A 67 0.95 -11.53 12.60
CA GLN A 67 0.56 -10.18 13.00
C GLN A 67 1.73 -9.22 12.92
N GLU A 68 1.54 -8.13 12.17
CA GLU A 68 2.53 -7.10 11.93
C GLU A 68 1.98 -5.75 12.38
N ARG A 69 2.68 -5.08 13.28
CA ARG A 69 2.26 -3.78 13.82
C ARG A 69 2.88 -2.66 13.00
N LEU A 70 2.04 -1.76 12.51
CA LEU A 70 2.45 -0.50 11.92
C LEU A 70 2.46 0.61 12.97
N ASP A 71 3.36 1.57 12.79
CA ASP A 71 3.34 2.81 13.55
C ASP A 71 2.23 3.71 13.04
N GLU A 72 1.31 4.12 13.92
CA GLU A 72 0.23 5.04 13.59
C GLU A 72 0.74 6.41 13.16
N ALA A 73 1.89 6.86 13.68
CA ALA A 73 2.47 8.16 13.36
C ALA A 73 3.01 8.23 11.92
N ALA A 74 3.32 7.07 11.33
CA ALA A 74 3.72 6.96 9.93
C ALA A 74 2.53 7.16 8.97
N ILE A 75 1.30 6.88 9.41
CA ILE A 75 0.11 6.95 8.56
C ILE A 75 -0.50 8.35 8.62
N LYS A 76 0.02 9.28 7.82
CA LYS A 76 -0.46 10.68 7.83
C LYS A 76 -1.65 10.90 6.89
N SER A 77 -1.84 10.00 5.92
CA SER A 77 -2.85 10.10 4.88
C SER A 77 -3.30 8.72 4.36
N HIS A 78 -4.30 8.71 3.46
CA HIS A 78 -4.70 7.50 2.71
C HIS A 78 -3.57 7.00 1.80
N GLY A 79 -2.78 7.91 1.23
CA GLY A 79 -1.62 7.56 0.40
C GLY A 79 -0.53 6.85 1.21
N ASP A 80 -0.27 7.32 2.44
CA ASP A 80 0.67 6.63 3.34
C ASP A 80 0.16 5.24 3.71
N ALA A 81 -1.15 5.07 3.95
CA ALA A 81 -1.71 3.75 4.21
C ALA A 81 -1.45 2.78 3.04
N ILE A 82 -1.73 3.17 1.80
CA ILE A 82 -1.45 2.32 0.62
C ILE A 82 0.03 1.96 0.53
N HIS A 83 0.92 2.91 0.83
CA HIS A 83 2.36 2.69 0.80
C HIS A 83 2.84 1.72 1.89
N TYR A 84 2.43 1.91 3.15
CA TYR A 84 2.91 1.13 4.28
C TYR A 84 2.25 -0.25 4.44
N LEU A 85 1.06 -0.44 3.86
CA LEU A 85 0.36 -1.73 3.87
C LEU A 85 0.99 -2.77 2.94
N MET A 86 1.86 -2.37 2.00
CA MET A 86 2.58 -3.29 1.10
C MET A 86 1.63 -4.29 0.39
N LEU A 87 0.54 -3.77 -0.18
CA LEU A 87 -0.46 -4.57 -0.90
C LEU A 87 0.19 -5.35 -2.05
N SER A 88 -0.25 -6.58 -2.30
CA SER A 88 0.35 -7.41 -3.36
C SER A 88 -0.04 -6.91 -4.76
N SER A 89 -1.14 -6.19 -4.87
CA SER A 89 -1.66 -5.64 -6.12
C SER A 89 -1.58 -4.11 -6.17
N GLN A 90 -1.42 -3.58 -7.38
CA GLN A 90 -1.44 -2.14 -7.60
C GLN A 90 -2.89 -1.62 -7.55
N VAL A 91 -3.33 -1.15 -6.38
CA VAL A 91 -4.67 -0.56 -6.19
C VAL A 91 -4.80 0.87 -6.71
N ILE A 92 -3.66 1.52 -6.96
CA ILE A 92 -3.57 2.87 -7.51
C ILE A 92 -2.29 2.99 -8.34
N ARG A 93 -2.35 3.74 -9.46
CA ARG A 93 -1.15 4.00 -10.26
C ARG A 93 -0.10 4.76 -9.44
N PRO A 94 1.20 4.48 -9.60
CA PRO A 94 2.25 5.12 -8.79
C PRO A 94 2.24 6.65 -8.85
N ILE A 95 1.98 7.22 -10.02
CA ILE A 95 1.90 8.69 -10.21
C ILE A 95 0.73 9.28 -9.39
N SER A 96 -0.44 8.63 -9.42
CA SER A 96 -1.60 9.08 -8.67
C SER A 96 -1.39 8.97 -7.17
N LEU A 97 -0.68 7.94 -6.70
CA LEU A 97 -0.28 7.82 -5.29
C LEU A 97 0.63 8.98 -4.85
N GLN A 98 1.63 9.31 -5.66
CA GLN A 98 2.53 10.44 -5.40
C GLN A 98 1.76 11.77 -5.35
N GLN A 99 0.82 11.99 -6.26
CA GLN A 99 -0.02 13.20 -6.27
C GLN A 99 -0.82 13.32 -4.96
N ILE A 100 -1.51 12.25 -4.56
CA ILE A 100 -2.26 12.23 -3.29
C ILE A 100 -1.33 12.54 -2.11
N GLN A 101 -0.13 11.95 -2.07
CA GLN A 101 0.83 12.21 -0.99
C GLN A 101 1.34 13.66 -0.98
N MET A 102 1.48 14.31 -2.14
CA MET A 102 1.89 15.71 -2.25
C MET A 102 0.78 16.66 -1.80
N GLU A 103 -0.44 16.47 -2.28
CA GLU A 103 -1.62 17.29 -1.90
C GLU A 103 -1.89 17.23 -0.39
N GLN A 104 -1.65 16.08 0.25
CA GLN A 104 -1.83 15.92 1.70
C GLN A 104 -0.74 16.59 2.53
N LYS A 105 0.46 16.81 1.98
CA LYS A 105 1.53 17.57 2.64
C LYS A 105 1.27 19.08 2.59
N PHE A 106 0.56 19.53 1.58
CA PHE A 106 0.29 20.96 1.33
C PHE A 106 -1.20 21.15 0.99
N PRO A 107 -2.11 21.04 1.98
CA PRO A 107 -3.51 21.27 1.72
C PRO A 107 -3.70 22.72 1.25
N GLU A 108 -4.13 22.91 0.00
CA GLU A 108 -4.56 24.22 -0.50
C GLU A 108 -5.72 24.70 0.39
N GLY A 109 -5.46 25.68 1.28
CA GLY A 109 -6.51 26.20 2.15
C GLY A 109 -6.12 26.81 3.50
N VAL A 110 -4.85 27.13 3.78
CA VAL A 110 -4.53 27.98 4.95
C VAL A 110 -4.32 29.43 4.48
N PRO A 111 -5.22 30.38 4.79
CA PRO A 111 -4.92 31.80 4.68
C PRO A 111 -4.04 32.21 5.87
N THR A 112 -2.80 31.74 5.86
CA THR A 112 -1.68 32.42 6.50
C THR A 112 -0.66 32.52 5.40
N LEU A 113 -0.53 33.71 4.80
CA LEU A 113 0.56 34.02 3.89
C LEU A 113 1.86 33.56 4.57
N PRO A 114 2.49 32.48 4.09
CA PRO A 114 3.77 32.11 4.65
C PRO A 114 4.79 33.12 4.09
N SER A 115 5.81 33.43 4.88
CA SER A 115 6.92 34.28 4.44
C SER A 115 7.42 33.80 3.07
N SER A 116 7.83 34.75 2.22
CA SER A 116 8.28 34.54 0.84
C SER A 116 9.29 33.40 0.66
N GLU A 117 10.07 33.07 1.69
CA GLU A 117 10.99 31.93 1.72
C GLU A 117 10.28 30.56 1.58
N VAL A 118 9.13 30.36 2.23
CA VAL A 118 8.39 29.09 2.19
C VAL A 118 7.72 28.90 0.82
N LEU A 119 7.25 29.98 0.19
CA LEU A 119 6.71 29.90 -1.18
C LEU A 119 7.80 29.51 -2.18
N LEU A 120 9.02 30.04 -2.04
CA LEU A 120 10.15 29.68 -2.91
C LEU A 120 10.56 28.22 -2.68
N GLU A 121 10.63 27.73 -1.44
CA GLU A 121 10.94 26.31 -1.19
C GLU A 121 9.86 25.39 -1.78
N VAL A 122 8.58 25.75 -1.64
CA VAL A 122 7.46 24.96 -2.19
C VAL A 122 7.48 24.98 -3.71
N GLU A 123 7.70 26.14 -4.33
CA GLU A 123 7.77 26.30 -5.78
C GLU A 123 9.01 25.58 -6.35
N ILE A 124 10.17 25.67 -5.69
CA ILE A 124 11.38 24.93 -6.06
C ILE A 124 11.16 23.42 -5.90
N SER A 125 10.49 22.97 -4.84
CA SER A 125 10.15 21.55 -4.63
C SER A 125 9.18 21.04 -5.71
N TRP A 126 8.18 21.84 -6.07
CA TRP A 126 7.25 21.52 -7.16
C TRP A 126 7.94 21.48 -8.52
N ILE A 127 8.75 22.48 -8.84
CA ILE A 127 9.51 22.59 -10.10
C ILE A 127 10.54 21.47 -10.20
N SER A 128 11.30 21.19 -9.14
CA SER A 128 12.29 20.10 -9.13
C SER A 128 11.63 18.73 -9.25
N SER A 129 10.48 18.51 -8.58
CA SER A 129 9.67 17.30 -8.73
C SER A 129 9.13 17.14 -10.16
N TRP A 130 8.67 18.23 -10.79
CA TRP A 130 8.25 18.23 -12.19
C TRP A 130 9.41 18.04 -13.17
N SER A 131 10.57 18.64 -12.93
CA SER A 131 11.77 18.49 -13.75
C SER A 131 12.27 17.06 -13.71
N ASN A 132 12.40 16.48 -12.51
CA ASN A 132 12.75 15.08 -12.33
C ASN A 132 11.73 14.15 -13.01
N ARG A 133 10.44 14.50 -13.00
CA ARG A 133 9.38 13.76 -13.70
C ARG A 133 9.52 13.84 -15.22
N ALA A 134 9.84 15.02 -15.76
CA ALA A 134 10.10 15.19 -17.19
C ALA A 134 11.34 14.38 -17.63
N GLU A 135 12.40 14.39 -16.82
CA GLU A 135 13.62 13.61 -17.07
C GLU A 135 13.40 12.09 -16.99
N GLN A 136 12.63 11.60 -16.00
CA GLN A 136 12.31 10.17 -15.89
C GLN A 136 11.38 9.69 -17.01
N HIS A 137 10.39 10.51 -17.41
CA HIS A 137 9.56 10.19 -18.57
C HIS A 137 10.37 10.19 -19.87
N PHE A 138 11.31 11.13 -20.03
CA PHE A 138 12.22 11.19 -21.17
C PHE A 138 13.15 9.97 -21.23
N GLN A 139 13.79 9.60 -20.13
CA GLN A 139 14.64 8.40 -20.05
C GLN A 139 13.87 7.10 -20.28
N SER A 140 12.63 6.99 -19.79
CA SER A 140 11.77 5.82 -20.00
C SER A 140 11.33 5.68 -21.46
N THR A 141 11.00 6.79 -22.12
CA THR A 141 10.56 6.80 -23.53
C THR A 141 11.70 6.69 -24.55
N GLU A 142 12.90 7.16 -24.24
CA GLU A 142 14.08 6.88 -25.07
C GLU A 142 14.60 5.46 -24.88
N CYS A 143 14.65 4.93 -23.65
CA CYS A 143 15.13 3.56 -23.40
C CYS A 143 14.24 2.49 -24.08
N SER A 144 12.95 2.78 -24.26
CA SER A 144 12.03 1.92 -25.01
C SER A 144 12.10 2.10 -26.54
N ARG A 145 12.65 3.22 -27.04
CA ARG A 145 12.83 3.47 -28.48
C ARG A 145 14.08 2.82 -29.07
N TRP A 146 15.12 2.58 -28.25
CA TRP A 146 16.35 1.90 -28.68
C TRP A 146 16.36 0.39 -28.42
N ALA A 147 15.32 -0.15 -27.78
CA ALA A 147 15.19 -1.60 -27.52
C ALA A 147 14.34 -2.35 -28.58
N THR A 148 13.84 -1.66 -29.61
CA THR A 148 13.08 -2.28 -30.73
C THR A 148 13.73 -2.13 -32.12
N GLU A 149 14.95 -1.62 -32.18
CA GLU A 149 15.79 -1.62 -33.40
C GLU A 149 17.18 -2.21 -33.10
N VAL A 150 17.25 -3.50 -32.76
CA VAL A 150 18.35 -4.43 -33.15
C VAL A 150 17.81 -5.85 -33.20
#